data_AF-A0A081PPJ7-F1
#
_entry.id   AF-A0A081PPJ7-F1
#
_cell.length_a   1.000
_cell.length_b   1.000
_cell.length_c   1.000
_cell.angle_alpha   90.00
_cell.angle_beta   90.00
_cell.angle_gamma   90.00
#
_symmetry.space_group_name_H-M   'P 1'
#
loop_
_entity.id
_entity.type
_entity.pdbx_description
1 polymer ?
#
loop_
_entity_poly.entity_id
_entity_poly.type
_entity_poly.pdbx_seq_one_letter_code
_entity_poly.pdbx_strand_id
1 'polypeptide(L)' 'MVSSGQTQIDGDACAQYDIFRLESGKILEYWDNMEVLPKIEALTNRDKF' A
#
# COMPACT_ATOMS: atom_id res chain seq x y z
N MET A 1 -13.82 3.18 -0.01
CA MET A 1 -12.80 4.08 -0.60
C MET A 1 -11.44 3.42 -0.41
N VAL A 2 -10.54 3.55 -1.37
CA VAL A 2 -9.18 2.99 -1.28
C VAL A 2 -8.18 4.10 -1.57
N SER A 3 -7.13 4.21 -0.76
CA SER A 3 -5.93 4.97 -1.08
C SER A 3 -4.72 4.05 -1.12
N SER A 4 -3.76 4.41 -1.96
CA SER A 4 -2.49 3.73 -2.09
C SER A 4 -1.37 4.74 -2.09
N GLY A 5 -0.24 4.40 -1.48
CA GLY A 5 0.93 5.25 -1.43
C GLY A 5 2.21 4.45 -1.25
N GLN A 6 3.32 5.17 -1.29
CA GLN A 6 4.63 4.65 -0.94
C GLN A 6 5.21 5.51 0.18
N THR A 7 5.80 4.85 1.17
CA THR A 7 6.48 5.49 2.30
C THR A 7 7.86 4.88 2.52
N GLN A 8 8.64 5.41 3.46
CA GLN A 8 9.91 4.83 3.90
C GLN A 8 9.88 4.61 5.42
N ILE A 9 10.21 3.39 5.84
CA ILE A 9 10.32 3.01 7.25
C ILE A 9 11.69 2.39 7.46
N ASP A 10 12.48 2.90 8.40
CA ASP A 10 13.85 2.43 8.69
C ASP A 10 14.79 2.35 7.46
N GLY A 11 14.53 3.18 6.45
CA GLY A 11 15.27 3.22 5.19
C GLY A 11 14.75 2.28 4.11
N ASP A 12 13.81 1.39 4.44
CA ASP A 12 13.15 0.51 3.49
C ASP A 12 11.90 1.16 2.89
N ALA A 13 11.82 1.12 1.56
CA ALA A 13 10.64 1.57 0.85
C ALA A 13 9.48 0.61 1.10
N CYS A 14 8.32 1.13 1.50
CA CYS A 14 7.14 0.34 1.79
C CYS A 14 5.95 0.79 0.92
N ALA A 15 5.17 -0.16 0.43
CA ALA A 15 3.85 0.11 -0.15
C ALA A 15 2.82 0.14 0.97
N GLN A 16 1.92 1.10 0.91
CA GLN A 16 0.81 1.26 1.85
C GLN A 16 -0.52 1.26 1.12
N TYR A 17 -1.49 0.56 1.70
CA TYR A 17 -2.88 0.60 1.26
C TYR A 17 -3.79 0.88 2.45
N ASP A 18 -4.74 1.78 2.25
CA ASP A 18 -5.82 2.03 3.18
C ASP A 18 -7.15 1.69 2.52
N ILE A 19 -8.00 0.98 3.26
CA ILE A 19 -9.35 0.63 2.85
C ILE A 19 -10.32 1.22 3.88
N PHE A 20 -11.28 1.99 3.38
CA PHE A 20 -12.34 2.58 4.19
C PHE A 20 -13.70 2.06 3.74
N ARG A 21 -14.49 1.53 4.68
CA ARG A 21 -15.93 1.37 4.49
C ARG A 21 -16.63 2.63 4.94
N LEU A 22 -17.42 3.22 4.05
CA LEU A 22 -18.15 4.46 4.32
C LEU A 22 -19.64 4.17 4.46
N GLU A 23 -20.29 4.83 5.41
CA GLU A 23 -21.75 4.84 5.57
C GLU A 23 -22.20 6.24 5.99
N SER A 24 -23.21 6.79 5.30
CA SER A 24 -23.75 8.14 5.57
C SER A 24 -22.68 9.24 5.65
N GLY A 25 -21.66 9.17 4.79
CA GLY A 25 -20.56 10.14 4.76
C GLY A 25 -19.55 10.01 5.90
N LYS A 26 -19.64 8.96 6.72
CA LYS A 26 -18.69 8.66 7.82
C LYS A 26 -17.89 7.40 7.52
N ILE A 27 -16.70 7.31 8.08
CA ILE A 27 -15.90 6.08 8.09
C ILE A 27 -16.48 5.16 9.17
N LEU A 28 -16.92 3.98 8.74
CA LEU A 28 -17.46 2.96 9.65
C LEU A 28 -16.41 1.89 9.97
N GLU A 29 -15.58 1.54 8.99
CA GLU A 29 -14.45 0.62 9.16
C GLU A 29 -13.22 1.13 8.42
N TYR A 30 -12.06 0.85 8.99
CA TYR A 30 -10.74 1.16 8.48
C TYR A 30 -9.87 -0.08 8.58
N TRP A 31 -9.21 -0.41 7.47
CA TRP A 31 -8.14 -1.40 7.43
C TRP A 31 -6.95 -0.80 6.71
N ASP A 32 -5.77 -1.10 7.23
CA ASP A 32 -4.51 -0.75 6.61
C ASP A 32 -3.66 -1.99 6.39
N ASN A 33 -2.78 -1.90 5.41
CA ASN A 33 -1.63 -2.75 5.28
C ASN A 33 -0.44 -1.91 4.85
N MET A 34 0.73 -2.28 5.35
CA MET A 34 2.00 -1.72 4.92
C MET A 34 3.03 -2.85 4.81
N GLU A 35 3.61 -2.99 3.62
CA GLU A 35 4.59 -4.03 3.34
C GLU A 35 5.85 -3.42 2.70
N VAL A 36 7.00 -3.95 3.10
CA VAL A 36 8.28 -3.60 2.48
C VAL A 36 8.24 -4.02 1.01
N LEU A 37 8.60 -3.09 0.14
CA LEU A 37 8.73 -3.38 -1.28
C LEU A 37 9.87 -4.40 -1.48
N PRO A 38 9.64 -5.45 -2.27
CA PRO A 38 10.72 -6.34 -2.65
C PRO A 38 11.79 -5.55 -3.40
N LYS A 39 13.05 -5.92 -3.18
CA LYS A 39 14.16 -5.32 -3.93
C LYS A 39 13.98 -5.55 -5.42
N ILE A 40 14.51 -4.64 -6.21
CA ILE A 40 14.36 -4.62 -7.68
C ILE A 40 14.78 -5.96 -8.29
N GLU A 41 15.82 -6.59 -7.74
CA GLU A 41 16.38 -7.85 -8.24
C GLU A 41 15.43 -9.04 -8.06
N ALA A 42 14.46 -8.94 -7.14
CA ALA A 42 13.46 -9.98 -6.88
C ALA A 42 12.20 -9.84 -7.75
N LEU A 43 12.07 -8.75 -8.52
CA LEU A 43 10.89 -8.49 -9.35
C LEU A 43 10.91 -9.34 -10.62
N THR A 44 10.00 -10.29 -10.74
CA THR A 44 9.92 -11.23 -11.88
C THR A 44 9.29 -10.65 -13.15
N ASN A 45 8.66 -9.48 -13.06
CA ASN A 45 7.89 -8.86 -14.13
C ASN A 45 8.32 -7.43 -14.47
N ARG A 46 9.47 -6.95 -13.95
CA ARG A 46 9.87 -5.54 -14.07
C ARG A 46 9.99 -5.04 -15.50
N ASP A 47 10.47 -5.90 -16.41
CA ASP A 47 10.76 -5.53 -17.81
C ASP A 47 9.77 -6.19 -18.79
N LYS A 48 8.60 -6.61 -18.31
CA LYS A 48 7.59 -7.28 -19.15
C LYS A 48 6.65 -6.31 -19.89
N PHE A 49 6.69 -5.03 -19.58
CA PHE A 49 5.86 -3.96 -20.16
C PHE A 49 6.69 -2.68 -20.26
#